data_AF-A0A9E3P1C6-F1
#
_entry.id   AF-A0A9E3P1C6-F1
#
_cell.length_a   1.000
_cell.length_b   1.000
_cell.length_c   1.000
_cell.angle_alpha   90.00
_cell.angle_beta   90.00
_cell.angle_gamma   90.00
#
_symmetry.space_group_name_H-M   'P 1'
#
loop_
_entity.id
_entity.type
_entity.pdbx_description
1 polymer ?
#
loop_
_entity_poly.entity_id
_entity_poly.type
_entity_poly.pdbx_seq_one_letter_code
_entity_poly.pdbx_strand_id
1 'polypeptide(L)'
;MPLAKISKILPAGPVASPAHADTLLELAYLMTAVDGKLVQVEIDAFREIASRLHGTAATDADVTGFVDRFSGSVTREQIETRVREIAPTLPAALRDLAFKLAIGLALVDDDAHDEENALVGVLFQALALPEVRADALASQVRELFGGK
;
A
#
# COMPACT_ATOMS: atom_id res chain seq x y z
N MET A 1 -10.54 -5.87 -13.83
CA MET A 1 -10.47 -6.59 -12.53
C MET A 1 -9.19 -6.19 -11.79
N PRO A 2 -9.15 -5.02 -11.13
CA PRO A 2 -7.97 -4.53 -10.40
C PRO A 2 -7.56 -5.45 -9.22
N LEU A 3 -8.55 -6.01 -8.52
CA LEU A 3 -8.35 -6.92 -7.36
C LEU A 3 -7.52 -8.17 -7.68
N ALA A 4 -7.76 -8.78 -8.84
CA ALA A 4 -7.03 -9.96 -9.29
C ALA A 4 -5.54 -9.68 -9.55
N LYS A 5 -5.19 -8.41 -9.81
CA LYS A 5 -3.80 -7.98 -10.04
C LYS A 5 -3.10 -7.69 -8.71
N ILE A 6 -3.76 -7.00 -7.77
CA ILE A 6 -3.24 -6.78 -6.41
C ILE A 6 -2.93 -8.11 -5.71
N SER A 7 -3.80 -9.11 -5.88
CA SER A 7 -3.59 -10.44 -5.30
C SER A 7 -2.26 -11.10 -5.73
N LYS A 8 -1.70 -10.72 -6.89
CA LYS A 8 -0.41 -11.24 -7.38
C LYS A 8 0.81 -10.55 -6.76
N ILE A 9 0.61 -9.38 -6.14
CA ILE A 9 1.64 -8.65 -5.38
C ILE A 9 1.76 -9.23 -3.97
N LEU A 10 0.64 -9.68 -3.42
CA LEU A 10 0.53 -10.11 -2.03
C LEU A 10 1.31 -11.41 -1.76
N PRO A 11 1.85 -11.57 -0.53
CA PRO A 11 2.56 -12.76 -0.14
C PRO A 11 1.63 -13.99 -0.17
N ALA A 12 2.22 -15.17 -0.38
CA ALA A 12 1.48 -16.44 -0.39
C ALA A 12 0.92 -16.84 0.99
N GLY A 13 1.43 -16.24 2.07
CA GLY A 13 0.99 -16.47 3.44
C GLY A 13 1.13 -15.20 4.28
N PRO A 14 0.67 -15.24 5.54
CA PRO A 14 0.66 -14.07 6.41
C PRO A 14 2.06 -13.55 6.69
N VAL A 15 2.14 -12.25 6.95
CA VAL A 15 3.37 -11.64 7.46
C VAL A 15 3.56 -12.10 8.91
N ALA A 16 4.72 -12.70 9.20
CA ALA A 16 4.96 -13.37 10.48
C ALA A 16 4.85 -12.44 11.71
N SER A 17 5.09 -11.15 11.54
CA SER A 17 4.98 -10.15 12.60
C SER A 17 3.70 -9.34 12.44
N PRO A 18 2.77 -9.38 13.42
CA PRO A 18 1.57 -8.56 13.40
C PRO A 18 1.89 -7.06 13.29
N ALA A 19 2.95 -6.59 13.93
CA ALA A 19 3.36 -5.19 13.85
C ALA A 19 3.79 -4.80 12.42
N HIS A 20 4.51 -5.69 11.72
CA HIS A 20 4.88 -5.42 10.33
C HIS A 20 3.69 -5.53 9.37
N ALA A 21 2.74 -6.43 9.65
CA ALA A 21 1.50 -6.53 8.90
C ALA A 21 0.68 -5.24 9.04
N ASP A 22 0.53 -4.73 10.26
CA ASP A 22 -0.10 -3.44 10.56
C ASP A 22 0.61 -2.28 9.85
N THR A 23 1.95 -2.24 9.87
CA THR A 23 2.71 -1.18 9.16
C THR A 23 2.50 -1.24 7.65
N LEU A 24 2.50 -2.42 7.05
CA LEU A 24 2.22 -2.58 5.62
C LEU A 24 0.79 -2.17 5.28
N LEU A 25 -0.17 -2.48 6.16
CA LEU A 25 -1.57 -2.12 5.98
C LEU A 25 -1.79 -0.61 6.16
N GLU A 26 -1.14 0.02 7.13
CA GLU A 26 -1.18 1.47 7.33
C GLU A 26 -0.56 2.19 6.12
N LEU A 27 0.58 1.72 5.61
CA LEU A 27 1.16 2.25 4.38
C LEU A 27 0.20 2.08 3.20
N ALA A 28 -0.43 0.91 3.05
CA ALA A 28 -1.44 0.71 2.00
C ALA A 28 -2.59 1.71 2.13
N TYR A 29 -3.10 1.96 3.34
CA TYR A 29 -4.14 2.96 3.59
C TYR A 29 -3.68 4.36 3.18
N LEU A 30 -2.52 4.80 3.66
CA LEU A 30 -2.00 6.15 3.40
C LEU A 30 -1.74 6.40 1.92
N MET A 31 -1.38 5.36 1.16
CA MET A 31 -1.17 5.44 -0.29
C MET A 31 -2.46 5.50 -1.10
N THR A 32 -3.61 5.17 -0.51
CA THR A 32 -4.90 5.10 -1.22
C THR A 32 -5.86 6.19 -0.74
N ALA A 33 -5.92 6.45 0.55
CA ALA A 33 -6.77 7.48 1.14
C ALA A 33 -6.04 8.83 1.26
N VAL A 34 -5.39 9.31 0.20
CA VAL A 34 -4.67 10.60 0.23
C VAL A 34 -5.61 11.77 0.53
N ASP A 35 -6.85 11.69 0.03
CA ASP A 35 -7.93 12.65 0.30
C ASP A 35 -8.78 12.28 1.54
N GLY A 36 -8.38 11.25 2.29
CA GLY A 36 -9.07 10.72 3.46
C GLY A 36 -10.31 9.87 3.14
N LYS A 37 -10.53 9.48 1.89
CA LYS A 37 -11.67 8.64 1.48
C LYS A 37 -11.19 7.41 0.72
N LEU A 38 -12.01 6.36 0.76
CA LEU A 38 -11.85 5.17 -0.07
C LEU A 38 -13.16 4.93 -0.80
N VAL A 39 -13.10 4.76 -2.12
CA VAL A 39 -14.22 4.28 -2.91
C VAL A 39 -14.33 2.75 -2.84
N GLN A 40 -15.46 2.18 -3.27
CA GLN A 40 -15.73 0.74 -3.09
C GLN A 40 -14.63 -0.18 -3.65
N VAL A 41 -14.07 0.15 -4.82
CA VAL A 41 -13.01 -0.66 -5.43
C VAL A 41 -11.72 -0.66 -4.59
N GLU A 42 -11.43 0.44 -3.92
CA GLU A 42 -10.28 0.58 -3.01
C GLU A 42 -10.54 -0.11 -1.68
N ILE A 43 -11.78 -0.04 -1.16
CA ILE A 43 -12.20 -0.80 0.02
C ILE A 43 -12.02 -2.30 -0.22
N ASP A 44 -12.43 -2.79 -1.40
CA ASP A 44 -12.26 -4.21 -1.75
C ASP A 44 -10.77 -4.59 -1.85
N ALA A 45 -9.94 -3.72 -2.42
CA ALA A 45 -8.50 -3.93 -2.53
C ALA A 45 -7.83 -3.94 -1.14
N PHE A 46 -8.18 -2.97 -0.32
CA PHE A 46 -7.70 -2.85 1.05
C PHE A 46 -8.09 -4.05 1.90
N ARG A 47 -9.33 -4.56 1.75
CA ARG A 47 -9.79 -5.78 2.41
C ARG A 47 -8.96 -7.01 2.01
N GLU A 48 -8.65 -7.17 0.73
CA GLU A 48 -7.81 -8.27 0.25
C GLU A 48 -6.40 -8.16 0.83
N ILE A 49 -5.81 -6.95 0.85
CA ILE A 49 -4.50 -6.70 1.45
C ILE A 49 -4.52 -7.08 2.94
N ALA A 50 -5.46 -6.55 3.72
CA ALA A 50 -5.62 -6.88 5.14
C ALA A 50 -5.74 -8.39 5.36
N SER A 51 -6.58 -9.05 4.54
CA SER A 51 -6.82 -10.49 4.66
C SER A 51 -5.55 -11.30 4.42
N ARG A 52 -4.75 -10.94 3.42
CA ARG A 52 -3.50 -11.65 3.10
C ARG A 52 -2.39 -11.39 4.08
N LEU A 53 -2.23 -10.14 4.52
CA LEU A 53 -1.18 -9.78 5.48
C LEU A 53 -1.42 -10.47 6.83
N HIS A 54 -2.68 -10.58 7.27
CA HIS A 54 -3.04 -11.15 8.57
C HIS A 54 -3.35 -12.67 8.50
N GLY A 55 -3.58 -13.21 7.30
CA GLY A 55 -3.86 -14.63 7.09
C GLY A 55 -5.28 -15.07 7.47
N THR A 56 -6.18 -14.10 7.70
CA THR A 56 -7.59 -14.32 8.05
C THR A 56 -8.45 -13.38 7.23
N ALA A 57 -9.60 -13.84 6.74
CA ALA A 57 -10.51 -12.99 5.98
C ALA A 57 -10.95 -11.78 6.83
N ALA A 58 -10.65 -10.56 6.34
CA ALA A 58 -11.06 -9.33 6.98
C ALA A 58 -12.55 -9.08 6.76
N THR A 59 -13.27 -8.83 7.85
CA THR A 59 -14.69 -8.49 7.85
C THR A 59 -14.90 -7.00 7.57
N ASP A 60 -16.14 -6.58 7.31
CA ASP A 60 -16.49 -5.17 7.19
C ASP A 60 -16.14 -4.40 8.48
N ALA A 61 -16.30 -5.02 9.65
CA ALA A 61 -15.95 -4.43 10.93
C ALA A 61 -14.43 -4.25 11.08
N ASP A 62 -13.63 -5.20 10.60
CA ASP A 62 -12.17 -5.08 10.62
C ASP A 62 -11.72 -3.94 9.71
N VAL A 63 -12.26 -3.86 8.48
CA VAL A 63 -11.93 -2.79 7.54
C VAL A 63 -12.28 -1.42 8.11
N THR A 64 -13.48 -1.25 8.68
CA THR A 64 -13.86 -0.01 9.36
C THR A 64 -12.90 0.31 10.51
N GLY A 65 -12.55 -0.68 11.35
CA GLY A 65 -11.62 -0.48 12.45
C GLY A 65 -10.21 -0.06 12.00
N PHE A 66 -9.73 -0.59 10.88
CA PHE A 66 -8.45 -0.15 10.29
C PHE A 66 -8.55 1.27 9.74
N VAL A 67 -9.61 1.59 9.01
CA VAL A 67 -9.83 2.94 8.47
C VAL A 67 -9.89 3.96 9.59
N ASP A 68 -10.70 3.72 10.63
CA ASP A 68 -10.82 4.62 11.80
C ASP A 68 -9.49 4.79 12.54
N ARG A 69 -8.66 3.74 12.60
CA ARG A 69 -7.33 3.79 13.22
C ARG A 69 -6.35 4.64 12.41
N PHE A 70 -6.42 4.59 11.09
CA PHE A 70 -5.45 5.24 10.20
C PHE A 70 -5.88 6.62 9.70
N SER A 71 -7.18 6.93 9.74
CA SER A 71 -7.75 8.21 9.29
C SER A 71 -7.38 9.43 10.14
N GLY A 72 -6.58 9.24 11.20
CA GLY A 72 -6.08 10.34 12.04
C GLY A 72 -5.12 11.31 11.32
N SER A 73 -4.60 10.92 10.15
CA SER A 73 -3.79 11.79 9.27
C SER A 73 -4.67 12.35 8.16
N VAL A 74 -5.02 13.64 8.23
CA VAL A 74 -6.04 14.25 7.35
C VAL A 74 -5.49 15.25 6.33
N THR A 75 -4.26 15.75 6.51
CA THR A 75 -3.58 16.54 5.46
C THR A 75 -2.50 15.73 4.78
N ARG A 76 -2.19 16.10 3.54
CA ARG A 76 -1.10 15.51 2.77
C ARG A 76 0.23 15.58 3.52
N GLU A 77 0.56 16.70 4.16
CA GLU A 77 1.80 16.85 4.91
C GLU A 77 1.85 15.88 6.11
N GLN A 78 0.70 15.63 6.75
CA GLN A 78 0.59 14.64 7.82
C GLN A 78 0.78 13.22 7.28
N ILE A 79 0.19 12.90 6.13
CA ILE A 79 0.37 11.62 5.45
C ILE A 79 1.84 11.40 5.08
N GLU A 80 2.48 12.37 4.42
CA GLU A 80 3.90 12.26 4.05
C GLU A 80 4.80 12.15 5.28
N THR A 81 4.50 12.89 6.35
CA THR A 81 5.21 12.77 7.63
C THR A 81 5.07 11.37 8.19
N ARG A 82 3.84 10.83 8.21
CA ARG A 82 3.54 9.50 8.71
C ARG A 82 4.26 8.41 7.92
N VAL A 83 4.28 8.51 6.58
CA VAL A 83 5.04 7.59 5.71
C VAL A 83 6.53 7.61 6.07
N ARG A 84 7.13 8.79 6.25
CA ARG A 84 8.54 8.93 6.63
C ARG A 84 8.85 8.35 8.01
N GLU A 85 7.87 8.36 8.93
CA GLU A 85 8.02 7.76 10.26
C GLU A 85 7.92 6.24 10.25
N ILE A 86 6.92 5.68 9.56
CA ILE A 86 6.60 4.24 9.69
C ILE A 86 7.33 3.37 8.68
N ALA A 87 7.59 3.85 7.46
CA ALA A 87 8.25 3.04 6.43
C ALA A 87 9.65 2.53 6.83
N PRO A 88 10.51 3.32 7.51
CA PRO A 88 11.82 2.85 7.97
C PRO A 88 11.76 1.73 9.00
N THR A 89 10.62 1.56 9.70
CA THR A 89 10.43 0.50 10.71
C THR A 89 10.28 -0.88 10.08
N LEU A 90 9.99 -0.95 8.78
CA LEU A 90 9.90 -2.22 8.07
C LEU A 90 11.28 -2.86 7.90
N PRO A 91 11.40 -4.18 8.17
CA PRO A 91 12.60 -4.93 7.86
C PRO A 91 12.84 -4.93 6.35
N ALA A 92 14.11 -5.01 5.94
CA ALA A 92 14.51 -4.97 4.53
C ALA A 92 13.72 -5.95 3.64
N ALA A 93 13.40 -7.14 4.16
CA ALA A 93 12.63 -8.18 3.45
C ALA A 93 11.20 -7.77 3.07
N LEU A 94 10.62 -6.75 3.73
CA LEU A 94 9.25 -6.28 3.47
C LEU A 94 9.20 -4.97 2.69
N ARG A 95 10.34 -4.30 2.47
CA ARG A 95 10.37 -3.00 1.79
C ARG A 95 9.97 -3.10 0.33
N ASP A 96 10.41 -4.16 -0.35
CA ASP A 96 9.99 -4.43 -1.73
C ASP A 96 8.48 -4.66 -1.82
N LEU A 97 7.89 -5.35 -0.85
CA LEU A 97 6.44 -5.57 -0.80
C LEU A 97 5.70 -4.25 -0.57
N ALA A 98 6.15 -3.43 0.39
CA ALA A 98 5.57 -2.12 0.65
C ALA A 98 5.59 -1.24 -0.60
N PHE A 99 6.72 -1.20 -1.31
CA PHE A 99 6.85 -0.42 -2.53
C PHE A 99 5.94 -0.95 -3.65
N LYS A 100 5.89 -2.27 -3.87
CA LYS A 100 4.99 -2.87 -4.86
C LYS A 100 3.52 -2.60 -4.56
N LEU A 101 3.11 -2.65 -3.28
CA LEU A 101 1.75 -2.35 -2.88
C LEU A 101 1.38 -0.91 -3.20
N ALA A 102 2.26 0.04 -2.91
CA ALA A 102 2.04 1.45 -3.24
C ALA A 102 1.85 1.67 -4.75
N ILE A 103 2.72 1.11 -5.59
CA ILE A 103 2.56 1.18 -7.05
C ILE A 103 1.28 0.48 -7.50
N GLY A 104 0.97 -0.68 -6.92
CA GLY A 104 -0.22 -1.45 -7.28
C GLY A 104 -1.51 -0.69 -6.97
N LEU A 105 -1.56 -0.02 -5.81
CA LEU A 105 -2.69 0.78 -5.35
C LEU A 105 -2.88 2.03 -6.22
N ALA A 106 -1.80 2.74 -6.56
CA ALA A 106 -1.81 3.85 -7.52
C ALA A 106 -2.17 3.44 -8.96
N LEU A 107 -2.41 2.15 -9.23
CA LEU A 107 -2.88 1.64 -10.52
C LEU A 107 -4.24 0.93 -10.40
N VAL A 108 -4.87 0.97 -9.21
CA VAL A 108 -6.17 0.34 -8.97
C VAL A 108 -7.28 1.12 -9.65
N ASP A 109 -7.26 2.44 -9.51
CA ASP A 109 -8.03 3.31 -10.37
C ASP A 109 -7.19 3.64 -11.61
N ASP A 110 -7.86 3.92 -12.73
CA ASP A 110 -7.21 4.28 -14.00
C ASP A 110 -6.88 5.79 -14.02
N ASP A 111 -6.78 6.41 -12.83
CA ASP A 111 -6.77 7.85 -12.62
C ASP A 111 -5.68 8.22 -11.60
N ALA A 112 -4.50 7.62 -11.74
CA ALA A 112 -3.36 7.94 -10.90
C ALA A 112 -3.05 9.45 -10.97
N HIS A 113 -3.39 10.18 -9.91
CA HIS A 113 -3.22 11.64 -9.86
C HIS A 113 -1.74 11.99 -9.56
N ASP A 114 -1.30 13.20 -9.95
CA ASP A 114 0.04 13.73 -9.64
C ASP A 114 0.40 13.65 -8.14
N GLU A 115 -0.62 13.67 -7.28
CA GLU A 115 -0.47 13.60 -5.82
C GLU A 115 -0.04 12.22 -5.33
N GLU A 116 -0.58 11.15 -5.91
CA GLU A 116 -0.21 9.76 -5.59
C GLU A 116 1.22 9.47 -6.05
N ASN A 117 1.59 9.93 -7.24
CA ASN A 117 2.95 9.82 -7.77
C ASN A 117 3.99 10.50 -6.87
N ALA A 118 3.65 11.67 -6.33
CA ALA A 118 4.51 12.36 -5.37
C ALA A 118 4.65 11.57 -4.06
N LEU A 119 3.57 10.98 -3.56
CA LEU A 119 3.59 10.17 -2.34
C LEU A 119 4.38 8.85 -2.53
N VAL A 120 4.31 8.23 -3.71
CA VAL A 120 5.17 7.10 -4.09
C VAL A 120 6.65 7.49 -4.00
N GLY A 121 6.99 8.70 -4.44
CA GLY A 121 8.34 9.26 -4.30
C GLY A 121 8.78 9.41 -2.84
N VAL A 122 7.88 9.85 -1.96
CA VAL A 122 8.13 9.93 -0.51
C VAL A 122 8.38 8.55 0.08
N LEU A 123 7.54 7.57 -0.27
CA LEU A 123 7.69 6.19 0.20
C LEU A 123 9.01 5.57 -0.29
N PHE A 124 9.36 5.76 -1.57
CA PHE A 124 10.62 5.29 -2.14
C PHE A 124 11.82 5.76 -1.33
N GLN A 125 11.87 7.06 -1.03
CA GLN A 125 12.93 7.66 -0.22
C GLN A 125 12.93 7.10 1.20
N ALA A 126 11.76 6.99 1.83
CA ALA A 126 11.63 6.50 3.21
C ALA A 126 12.02 5.01 3.37
N LEU A 127 11.81 4.19 2.32
CA LEU A 127 12.26 2.80 2.29
C LEU A 127 13.77 2.66 2.03
N ALA A 128 14.45 3.72 1.59
CA ALA A 128 15.86 3.72 1.19
C ALA A 128 16.18 2.61 0.17
N LEU A 129 15.29 2.44 -0.82
CA LEU A 129 15.50 1.47 -1.90
C LEU A 129 16.54 1.99 -2.90
N PRO A 130 17.41 1.13 -3.45
CA PRO A 130 18.22 1.49 -4.62
C PRO A 130 17.30 1.84 -5.80
N GLU A 131 17.60 2.91 -6.54
CA GLU A 131 16.80 3.38 -7.69
C GLU A 131 16.57 2.26 -8.72
N VAL A 132 17.64 1.55 -9.11
CA VAL A 132 17.56 0.38 -10.02
C VAL A 132 16.62 -0.71 -9.50
N ARG A 133 16.53 -0.89 -8.18
CA ARG A 133 15.61 -1.86 -7.58
C ARG A 133 14.19 -1.34 -7.63
N ALA A 134 13.95 -0.08 -7.27
CA ALA A 134 12.63 0.54 -7.35
C ALA A 134 12.08 0.51 -8.79
N ASP A 135 12.89 0.84 -9.79
CA ASP A 135 12.50 0.76 -11.20
C ASP A 135 12.09 -0.65 -11.62
N ALA A 136 12.89 -1.65 -11.25
CA ALA A 136 12.57 -3.05 -11.54
C ALA A 136 11.26 -3.50 -10.88
N LEU A 137 11.00 -3.06 -9.64
CA LEU A 137 9.76 -3.36 -8.93
C LEU A 137 8.56 -2.67 -9.57
N ALA A 138 8.70 -1.39 -9.94
CA ALA A 138 7.64 -0.62 -10.58
C ALA A 138 7.28 -1.22 -11.95
N SER A 139 8.27 -1.59 -12.76
CA SER A 139 8.05 -2.27 -14.05
C SER A 139 7.32 -3.61 -13.88
N GLN A 140 7.72 -4.44 -12.90
CA GLN A 140 7.01 -5.69 -12.60
C GLN A 140 5.52 -5.45 -12.29
N VAL A 141 5.22 -4.42 -11.49
CA VAL A 141 3.83 -4.10 -11.16
C VAL A 141 3.08 -3.57 -12.38
N ARG A 142 3.67 -2.67 -13.18
CA ARG A 142 3.04 -2.16 -14.41
C ARG A 142 2.72 -3.29 -15.41
N GLU A 143 3.63 -4.24 -15.59
CA GLU A 143 3.40 -5.43 -16.43
C GLU A 143 2.20 -6.25 -15.93
N LEU A 144 2.07 -6.47 -14.62
CA LEU A 144 0.89 -7.14 -14.04
C LEU A 144 -0.41 -6.38 -14.33
N PHE A 145 -0.33 -5.06 -14.42
CA PHE A 145 -1.47 -4.20 -14.70
C PHE A 145 -1.74 -4.00 -16.20
N GLY A 146 -0.94 -4.60 -17.08
CA GLY A 146 -1.14 -4.55 -18.53
C GLY A 146 -0.43 -3.37 -19.20
N GLY A 147 0.62 -2.84 -18.56
CA GLY A 147 1.51 -1.87 -19.18
C GLY A 147 2.05 -2.40 -20.51
N LYS A 148 1.96 -1.55 -21.55
CA LYS A 148 2.73 -1.72 -22.79
C LYS A 148 4.20 -1.45 -22.55
#